data_AF-A0A8T1UDM9-F1
#
_entry.id   AF-A0A8T1UDM9-F1
#
_cell.length_a   1.000
_cell.length_b   1.000
_cell.length_c   1.000
_cell.angle_alpha   90.00
_cell.angle_beta   90.00
_cell.angle_gamma   90.00
#
_symmetry.space_group_name_H-M   'P 1'
#
loop_
_entity.id
_entity.type
_entity.pdbx_description
1 polymer ?
#
loop_
_entity_poly.entity_id
_entity_poly.type
_entity_poly.pdbx_seq_one_letter_code
_entity_poly.pdbx_strand_id
1 'polypeptide(L)'
;MKDYNWSSLRDQVRQIRENTVTARSRATYQSSYCRFLAWVLKNKAHFITPQFAGGVGDVAVYSPQQLRALVKDVVNQDPRIAPLVFDTLAAEDFATWLVTLKRRDGAELSYSALNNHRAGLFNLFRDFSKTMSKTLELELTTYFKSLKHKLALGLYWASTTFDASDLLFPGSNQYERFRKCWQRLLSDEDVAAELKRQGLTPSELGTHSMRKGSATYCSSVSTTCPSSTAVHLRAGWSLGGVQNTYLRYEATGNMHVGRTVAGLPMESYKFSTLPPHFGESDEIVKRGVRLMFPGLPQRLEFIAEYCLASLTFHHSCLTSSLSSKHPVFLTPLFQDAAMLSSLAEQIRPEDGSSDTRFRLLEGRDMPNRKLQKRLSDLRYVMSHIEKDAASKDALITLKKLHMSFSTVLIALQWIRQLHIRENNVVVN
;
A
#
# COMPACT_ATOMS: atom_id res chain seq x y z
N MET A 1 17.83 -7.22 -50.30
CA MET A 1 17.32 -6.90 -48.94
C MET A 1 16.99 -5.42 -48.93
N LYS A 2 15.83 -5.00 -48.41
CA LYS A 2 15.49 -3.56 -48.37
C LYS A 2 16.43 -2.87 -47.39
N ASP A 3 17.14 -1.84 -47.86
CA ASP A 3 17.95 -0.97 -47.00
C ASP A 3 17.01 -0.18 -46.10
N TYR A 4 16.89 -0.63 -44.86
CA TYR A 4 16.14 0.08 -43.85
C TYR A 4 16.95 1.28 -43.37
N ASN A 5 16.31 2.44 -43.32
CA ASN A 5 16.88 3.62 -42.69
C ASN A 5 16.93 3.40 -41.16
N TRP A 6 18.07 2.88 -40.69
CA TRP A 6 18.30 2.51 -39.29
C TRP A 6 18.34 3.70 -38.32
N SER A 7 18.51 4.95 -38.79
CA SER A 7 18.39 6.12 -37.94
C SER A 7 16.91 6.46 -37.70
N SER A 8 16.10 6.48 -38.77
CA SER A 8 14.64 6.67 -38.67
C SER A 8 13.97 5.60 -37.79
N LEU A 9 14.36 4.33 -37.94
CA LEU A 9 13.84 3.25 -37.09
C LEU A 9 14.29 3.40 -35.63
N ARG A 10 15.52 3.87 -35.37
CA ARG A 10 15.98 4.15 -34.00
C ARG A 10 15.20 5.29 -33.36
N ASP A 11 14.89 6.33 -34.12
CA ASP A 11 14.08 7.45 -33.65
C ASP A 11 12.63 7.05 -33.40
N GLN A 12 12.05 6.18 -34.24
CA GLN A 12 10.71 5.62 -34.00
C GLN A 12 10.69 4.72 -32.76
N VAL A 13 11.68 3.84 -32.58
CA VAL A 13 11.80 2.99 -31.36
C VAL A 13 11.97 3.85 -30.12
N ARG A 14 12.73 4.95 -30.21
CA ARG A 14 12.90 5.94 -29.14
C ARG A 14 11.57 6.63 -28.82
N GLN A 15 10.82 7.11 -29.82
CA GLN A 15 9.50 7.72 -29.62
C GLN A 15 8.49 6.74 -29.01
N ILE A 16 8.51 5.47 -29.42
CA ILE A 16 7.65 4.42 -28.84
C ILE A 16 7.99 4.21 -27.36
N ARG A 17 9.28 4.15 -27.01
CA ARG A 17 9.75 4.04 -25.62
C ARG A 17 9.34 5.27 -24.80
N GLU A 18 9.44 6.46 -25.39
CA GLU A 18 9.02 7.73 -24.79
C GLU A 18 7.48 7.83 -24.64
N ASN A 19 6.66 7.12 -25.41
CA ASN A 19 5.19 7.17 -25.27
C ASN A 19 4.61 6.33 -24.13
N THR A 20 5.44 5.61 -23.36
CA THR A 20 5.01 4.71 -22.28
C THR A 20 4.41 5.46 -21.06
N VAL A 21 4.68 6.75 -20.89
CA VAL A 21 4.25 7.56 -19.73
C VAL A 21 3.71 8.89 -20.21
N THR A 22 2.49 9.25 -19.80
CA THR A 22 1.89 10.55 -20.16
C THR A 22 2.79 11.72 -19.73
N ALA A 23 2.86 12.78 -20.55
CA ALA A 23 3.68 13.97 -20.27
C ALA A 23 3.47 14.54 -18.87
N ARG A 24 2.23 14.46 -18.34
CA ARG A 24 1.88 14.92 -17.00
C ARG A 24 2.44 14.05 -15.87
N SER A 25 2.42 12.72 -16.05
CA SER A 25 3.03 11.80 -15.09
C SER A 25 4.55 11.90 -15.10
N ARG A 26 5.14 12.09 -16.29
CA ARG A 26 6.60 12.35 -16.43
C ARG A 26 7.02 13.60 -15.65
N ALA A 27 6.28 14.70 -15.77
CA ALA A 27 6.57 15.92 -15.02
C ALA A 27 6.48 15.72 -13.50
N THR A 28 5.50 14.94 -13.01
CA THR A 28 5.36 14.61 -11.59
C THR A 28 6.52 13.74 -11.09
N TYR A 29 6.89 12.70 -11.84
CA TYR A 29 7.98 11.80 -11.46
C TYR A 29 9.33 12.49 -11.54
N GLN A 30 9.56 13.32 -12.55
CA GLN A 30 10.75 14.15 -12.68
C GLN A 30 10.85 15.16 -11.54
N SER A 31 9.78 15.89 -11.23
CA SER A 31 9.76 16.79 -10.08
C SER A 31 10.12 16.05 -8.77
N SER A 32 9.62 14.83 -8.60
CA SER A 32 9.97 13.98 -7.47
C SER A 32 11.43 13.59 -7.43
N TYR A 33 11.98 12.99 -8.51
CA TYR A 33 13.37 12.56 -8.46
C TYR A 33 14.36 13.73 -8.52
N CYS A 34 14.03 14.88 -9.12
CA CYS A 34 14.84 16.10 -9.02
C CYS A 34 14.91 16.59 -7.57
N ARG A 35 13.81 16.45 -6.82
CA ARG A 35 13.80 16.72 -5.38
C ARG A 35 14.67 15.75 -4.59
N PHE A 36 14.70 14.48 -5.00
CA PHE A 36 15.60 13.48 -4.43
C PHE A 36 17.06 13.79 -4.75
N LEU A 37 17.41 14.03 -6.02
CA LEU A 37 18.75 14.39 -6.47
C LEU A 37 19.29 15.65 -5.78
N ALA A 38 18.46 16.68 -5.61
CA ALA A 38 18.83 17.88 -4.85
C ALA A 38 19.17 17.56 -3.39
N TRP A 39 18.46 16.61 -2.77
CA TRP A 39 18.78 16.15 -1.42
C TRP A 39 20.07 15.32 -1.39
N VAL A 40 20.28 14.43 -2.36
CA VAL A 40 21.52 13.63 -2.48
C VAL A 40 22.73 14.53 -2.70
N LEU A 41 22.65 15.52 -3.58
CA LEU A 41 23.71 16.54 -3.80
C LEU A 41 24.14 17.22 -2.50
N LYS A 42 23.18 17.55 -1.63
CA LYS A 42 23.45 18.29 -0.40
C LYS A 42 23.92 17.41 0.76
N ASN A 43 23.47 16.16 0.84
CA ASN A 43 23.64 15.33 2.04
C ASN A 43 24.45 14.05 1.80
N LYS A 44 24.60 13.62 0.54
CA LYS A 44 25.19 12.35 0.13
C LYS A 44 25.92 12.49 -1.22
N ALA A 45 26.79 13.50 -1.33
CA ALA A 45 27.44 13.88 -2.59
C ALA A 45 28.23 12.73 -3.26
N HIS A 46 28.71 11.75 -2.48
CA HIS A 46 29.41 10.56 -2.99
C HIS A 46 28.56 9.68 -3.93
N PHE A 47 27.23 9.81 -3.91
CA PHE A 47 26.36 9.11 -4.86
C PHE A 47 26.18 9.86 -6.18
N ILE A 48 26.60 11.13 -6.27
CA ILE A 48 26.46 11.95 -7.47
C ILE A 48 27.66 11.72 -8.38
N THR A 49 27.44 11.61 -9.69
CA THR A 49 28.56 11.52 -10.63
C THR A 49 29.30 12.87 -10.73
N PRO A 50 30.63 12.87 -10.88
CA PRO A 50 31.40 14.13 -10.99
C PRO A 50 30.94 15.03 -12.15
N GLN A 51 30.51 14.41 -13.24
CA GLN A 51 30.00 15.09 -14.43
C GLN A 51 28.68 15.81 -14.16
N PHE A 52 27.77 15.19 -13.40
CA PHE A 52 26.51 15.82 -13.00
C PHE A 52 26.74 16.91 -11.95
N ALA A 53 27.64 16.70 -10.99
CA ALA A 53 28.01 17.71 -9.99
C ALA A 53 28.61 18.96 -10.64
N GLY A 54 29.47 18.80 -11.65
CA GLY A 54 30.05 19.93 -12.40
C GLY A 54 29.00 20.77 -13.14
N GLY A 55 27.89 20.17 -13.57
CA GLY A 55 26.77 20.90 -14.19
C GLY A 55 25.91 21.69 -13.19
N VAL A 56 25.93 21.34 -11.90
CA VAL A 56 25.17 22.02 -10.84
C VAL A 56 26.01 23.08 -10.12
N GLY A 57 27.33 22.89 -10.00
CA GLY A 57 28.21 23.84 -9.32
C GLY A 57 28.10 23.80 -7.79
N ASP A 58 28.42 24.91 -7.11
CA ASP A 58 28.45 24.97 -5.64
C ASP A 58 27.04 24.94 -5.03
N VAL A 59 26.72 23.80 -4.42
CA VAL A 59 25.42 23.51 -3.81
C VAL A 59 25.13 24.37 -2.57
N ALA A 60 26.17 24.90 -1.90
CA ALA A 60 26.02 25.66 -0.64
C ALA A 60 25.34 27.02 -0.85
N VAL A 61 25.41 27.56 -2.06
CA VAL A 61 24.91 28.92 -2.41
C VAL A 61 23.41 28.92 -2.68
N TYR A 62 22.78 27.75 -2.86
CA TYR A 62 21.40 27.64 -3.31
C TYR A 62 20.42 27.30 -2.17
N SER A 63 19.28 28.00 -2.16
CA SER A 63 18.12 27.56 -1.38
C SER A 63 17.60 26.20 -1.89
N PRO A 64 16.86 25.42 -1.08
CA PRO A 64 16.30 24.14 -1.52
C PRO A 64 15.39 24.23 -2.74
N GLN A 65 14.83 25.40 -3.04
CA GLN A 65 13.97 25.63 -4.21
C GLN A 65 14.81 25.93 -5.45
N GLN A 66 15.83 26.78 -5.33
CA GLN A 66 16.78 27.07 -6.40
C GLN A 66 17.55 25.82 -6.83
N LEU A 67 18.02 25.02 -5.86
CA LEU A 67 18.75 23.79 -6.14
C LEU A 67 17.90 22.79 -6.92
N ARG A 68 16.60 22.67 -6.61
CA ARG A 68 15.69 21.78 -7.36
C ARG A 68 15.46 22.24 -8.79
N ALA A 69 15.34 23.55 -9.01
CA ALA A 69 15.18 24.11 -10.35
C ALA A 69 16.44 23.84 -11.17
N LEU A 70 17.62 24.12 -10.61
CA LEU A 70 18.90 23.88 -11.26
C LEU A 70 19.14 22.40 -11.58
N VAL A 71 18.89 21.50 -10.64
CA VAL A 71 18.95 20.05 -10.86
C VAL A 71 18.02 19.61 -11.99
N LYS A 72 16.82 20.19 -12.07
CA LYS A 72 15.88 19.88 -13.15
C LYS A 72 16.40 20.36 -14.50
N ASP A 73 17.03 21.53 -14.56
CA ASP A 73 17.60 22.06 -15.79
C ASP A 73 18.77 21.20 -16.27
N VAL A 74 19.70 20.85 -15.37
CA VAL A 74 20.85 19.97 -15.69
C VAL A 74 20.39 18.59 -16.15
N VAL A 75 19.39 18.00 -15.50
CA VAL A 75 18.78 16.72 -15.93
C VAL A 75 18.22 16.80 -17.36
N ASN A 76 17.67 17.95 -17.76
CA ASN A 76 17.06 18.11 -19.07
C ASN A 76 18.07 18.50 -20.18
N GLN A 77 19.26 18.99 -19.83
CA GLN A 77 20.28 19.41 -20.79
C GLN A 77 20.90 18.24 -21.55
N ASP A 78 21.38 17.21 -20.83
CA ASP A 78 21.95 16.02 -21.46
C ASP A 78 21.52 14.73 -20.73
N PRO A 79 20.58 13.95 -21.33
CA PRO A 79 20.12 12.68 -20.78
C PRO A 79 21.21 11.60 -20.64
N ARG A 80 22.38 11.79 -21.27
CA ARG A 80 23.52 10.86 -21.19
C ARG A 80 24.30 11.04 -19.89
N ILE A 81 24.19 12.19 -19.23
CA ILE A 81 24.87 12.48 -17.98
C ILE A 81 24.06 11.87 -16.85
N ALA A 82 24.48 10.68 -16.39
CA ALA A 82 23.83 9.99 -15.28
C ALA A 82 23.99 10.82 -13.99
N PRO A 83 22.89 11.10 -13.25
CA PRO A 83 22.97 11.93 -12.05
C PRO A 83 23.50 11.17 -10.84
N LEU A 84 23.44 9.84 -10.87
CA LEU A 84 23.83 8.97 -9.77
C LEU A 84 24.80 7.88 -10.24
N VAL A 85 25.62 7.43 -9.31
CA VAL A 85 26.22 6.08 -9.34
C VAL A 85 25.11 5.10 -8.92
N PHE A 86 24.33 4.64 -9.89
CA PHE A 86 23.10 3.86 -9.63
C PHE A 86 23.35 2.54 -8.88
N ASP A 87 24.50 1.92 -9.08
CA ASP A 87 24.82 0.60 -8.50
C ASP A 87 25.10 0.66 -6.99
N THR A 88 25.41 1.85 -6.46
CA THR A 88 25.72 2.04 -5.03
C THR A 88 24.51 2.46 -4.20
N LEU A 89 23.35 2.71 -4.83
CA LEU A 89 22.18 3.23 -4.13
C LEU A 89 21.47 2.11 -3.36
N ALA A 90 21.36 2.25 -2.03
CA ALA A 90 20.61 1.33 -1.19
C ALA A 90 19.16 1.81 -0.96
N ALA A 91 18.27 0.89 -0.55
CA ALA A 91 16.89 1.26 -0.23
C ALA A 91 16.82 2.19 0.99
N GLU A 92 17.76 2.04 1.91
CA GLU A 92 17.91 2.87 3.11
C GLU A 92 18.19 4.34 2.77
N ASP A 93 19.06 4.63 1.79
CA ASP A 93 19.35 6.01 1.39
C ASP A 93 18.11 6.72 0.84
N PHE A 94 17.29 5.98 0.09
CA PHE A 94 16.03 6.48 -0.40
C PHE A 94 14.99 6.65 0.72
N ALA A 95 14.87 5.69 1.64
CA ALA A 95 13.97 5.78 2.78
C ALA A 95 14.34 6.94 3.73
N THR A 96 15.64 7.17 3.93
CA THR A 96 16.19 8.28 4.72
C THR A 96 15.75 9.62 4.13
N TRP A 97 15.82 9.78 2.82
CA TRP A 97 15.29 10.98 2.18
C TRP A 97 13.79 11.15 2.43
N LEU A 98 13.00 10.10 2.29
CA LEU A 98 11.54 10.16 2.43
C LEU A 98 11.11 10.69 3.81
N VAL A 99 11.80 10.27 4.89
CA VAL A 99 11.47 10.72 6.26
C VAL A 99 11.88 12.17 6.53
N THR A 100 12.79 12.74 5.73
CA THR A 100 13.10 14.19 5.81
C THR A 100 12.01 15.07 5.21
N LEU A 101 11.06 14.50 4.47
CA LEU A 101 10.06 15.27 3.77
C LEU A 101 8.89 15.63 4.71
N LYS A 102 8.59 16.92 4.82
CA LYS A 102 7.41 17.44 5.52
C LYS A 102 6.51 18.23 4.57
N ARG A 103 5.22 18.30 4.91
CA ARG A 103 4.22 19.18 4.30
C ARG A 103 4.48 20.64 4.71
N ARG A 104 3.79 21.60 4.07
CA ARG A 104 3.94 23.04 4.37
C ARG A 104 3.55 23.40 5.81
N ASP A 105 2.65 22.62 6.39
CA ASP A 105 2.18 22.72 7.78
C ASP A 105 3.08 21.98 8.78
N GLY A 106 4.23 21.45 8.35
CA GLY A 106 5.14 20.67 9.20
C GLY A 106 4.72 19.22 9.42
N ALA A 107 3.53 18.82 8.96
CA ALA A 107 3.03 17.46 9.12
C ALA A 107 3.74 16.46 8.17
N GLU A 108 3.65 15.17 8.50
CA GLU A 108 4.21 14.10 7.69
C GLU A 108 3.45 13.90 6.37
N LEU A 109 4.13 13.31 5.39
CA LEU A 109 3.51 12.96 4.11
C LEU A 109 2.63 11.73 4.26
N SER A 110 1.51 11.72 3.54
CA SER A 110 0.68 10.53 3.44
C SER A 110 1.43 9.42 2.70
N TYR A 111 1.08 8.17 3.01
CA TYR A 111 1.61 6.99 2.30
C TYR A 111 1.48 7.10 0.77
N SER A 112 0.38 7.69 0.28
CA SER A 112 0.18 7.94 -1.15
C SER A 112 1.23 8.91 -1.73
N ALA A 113 1.56 9.96 -0.99
CA ALA A 113 2.60 10.90 -1.39
C ALA A 113 4.00 10.27 -1.35
N LEU A 114 4.29 9.44 -0.34
CA LEU A 114 5.52 8.64 -0.27
C LEU A 114 5.63 7.64 -1.44
N ASN A 115 4.52 7.01 -1.83
CA ASN A 115 4.49 6.08 -2.95
C ASN A 115 4.66 6.77 -4.30
N ASN A 116 4.22 8.02 -4.45
CA ASN A 116 4.54 8.83 -5.63
C ASN A 116 6.04 9.11 -5.74
N HIS A 117 6.72 9.31 -4.61
CA HIS A 117 8.17 9.45 -4.58
C HIS A 117 8.88 8.16 -4.99
N ARG A 118 8.41 7.00 -4.50
CA ARG A 118 8.87 5.68 -4.97
C ARG A 118 8.72 5.52 -6.47
N ALA A 119 7.56 5.88 -7.06
CA ALA A 119 7.39 5.86 -8.51
C ALA A 119 8.36 6.82 -9.24
N GLY A 120 8.68 7.95 -8.62
CA GLY A 120 9.73 8.87 -9.09
C GLY A 120 11.11 8.20 -9.16
N LEU A 121 11.50 7.41 -8.15
CA LEU A 121 12.77 6.67 -8.16
C LEU A 121 12.81 5.62 -9.29
N PHE A 122 11.75 4.84 -9.48
CA PHE A 122 11.68 3.89 -10.59
C PHE A 122 11.75 4.60 -11.94
N ASN A 123 11.16 5.79 -12.05
CA ASN A 123 11.28 6.59 -13.25
C ASN A 123 12.70 7.14 -13.47
N LEU A 124 13.44 7.46 -12.40
CA LEU A 124 14.84 7.87 -12.51
C LEU A 124 15.69 6.76 -13.14
N PHE A 125 15.58 5.52 -12.64
CA PHE A 125 16.27 4.36 -13.23
C PHE A 125 15.89 4.17 -14.70
N ARG A 126 14.59 4.30 -15.03
CA ARG A 126 14.10 4.19 -16.40
C ARG A 126 14.62 5.29 -17.34
N ASP A 127 14.56 6.56 -16.92
CA ASP A 127 14.94 7.71 -17.73
C ASP A 127 16.43 7.62 -18.13
N PHE A 128 17.28 7.08 -17.23
CA PHE A 128 18.71 6.87 -17.48
C PHE A 128 19.06 5.45 -17.98
N SER A 129 18.06 4.65 -18.37
CA SER A 129 18.22 3.28 -18.88
C SER A 129 19.07 2.37 -17.97
N LYS A 130 18.89 2.49 -16.66
CA LYS A 130 19.51 1.64 -15.63
C LYS A 130 18.51 0.65 -15.07
N THR A 131 18.98 -0.55 -14.75
CA THR A 131 18.17 -1.60 -14.11
C THR A 131 18.39 -1.56 -12.61
N MET A 132 17.31 -1.56 -11.84
CA MET A 132 17.39 -1.63 -10.39
C MET A 132 17.84 -3.04 -9.96
N SER A 133 18.71 -3.14 -8.97
CA SER A 133 19.12 -4.45 -8.44
C SER A 133 17.92 -5.14 -7.78
N LYS A 134 17.87 -6.48 -7.85
CA LYS A 134 16.81 -7.26 -7.21
C LYS A 134 16.76 -7.03 -5.69
N THR A 135 17.91 -6.80 -5.07
CA THR A 135 18.04 -6.45 -3.64
C THR A 135 17.37 -5.11 -3.35
N LEU A 136 17.70 -4.07 -4.10
CA LEU A 136 17.11 -2.74 -3.96
C LEU A 136 15.58 -2.77 -4.19
N GLU A 137 15.11 -3.49 -5.22
CA GLU A 137 13.67 -3.66 -5.48
C GLU A 137 12.95 -4.37 -4.32
N LEU A 138 13.55 -5.42 -3.77
CA LEU A 138 12.99 -6.21 -2.68
C LEU A 138 12.93 -5.39 -1.37
N GLU A 139 13.99 -4.66 -1.05
CA GLU A 139 14.05 -3.82 0.14
C GLU A 139 13.07 -2.65 0.05
N LEU A 140 13.06 -1.91 -1.07
CA LEU A 140 12.06 -0.85 -1.32
C LEU A 140 10.63 -1.37 -1.28
N THR A 141 10.42 -2.63 -1.63
CA THR A 141 9.11 -3.27 -1.52
C THR A 141 8.78 -3.63 -0.06
N THR A 142 9.78 -3.98 0.74
CA THR A 142 9.64 -4.31 2.16
C THR A 142 9.37 -3.07 3.01
N TYR A 143 10.11 -1.98 2.78
CA TYR A 143 9.90 -0.67 3.43
C TYR A 143 8.46 -0.14 3.29
N PHE A 144 7.81 -0.45 2.17
CA PHE A 144 6.44 0.02 1.88
C PHE A 144 5.35 -1.02 2.25
N LYS A 145 5.73 -2.20 2.75
CA LYS A 145 4.82 -3.31 3.10
C LYS A 145 4.48 -3.41 4.59
N SER A 146 5.29 -2.85 5.49
CA SER A 146 5.08 -2.97 6.94
C SER A 146 3.93 -2.09 7.41
N LEU A 147 2.70 -2.63 7.42
CA LEU A 147 1.63 -2.38 8.41
C LEU A 147 0.32 -3.02 7.96
N LYS A 148 -0.21 -3.97 8.76
CA LYS A 148 -1.64 -4.26 9.03
C LYS A 148 -1.91 -5.75 9.34
N HIS A 149 -1.69 -6.15 10.59
CA HIS A 149 -2.42 -7.24 11.28
C HIS A 149 -2.36 -6.97 12.79
N LYS A 150 -3.30 -6.17 13.33
CA LYS A 150 -3.18 -5.57 14.68
C LYS A 150 -3.19 -6.60 15.83
N LEU A 151 -4.00 -7.66 15.75
CA LEU A 151 -4.04 -8.70 16.79
C LEU A 151 -2.80 -9.62 16.77
N ALA A 152 -2.46 -10.18 15.61
CA ALA A 152 -1.29 -11.04 15.48
C ALA A 152 0.02 -10.29 15.76
N LEU A 153 0.11 -9.02 15.34
CA LEU A 153 1.23 -8.14 15.66
C LEU A 153 1.27 -7.83 17.15
N GLY A 154 0.12 -7.57 17.78
CA GLY A 154 0.02 -7.39 19.23
C GLY A 154 0.47 -8.63 20.01
N LEU A 155 -0.01 -9.82 19.64
CA LEU A 155 0.42 -11.09 20.25
C LEU A 155 1.93 -11.30 20.11
N TYR A 156 2.46 -11.02 18.92
CA TYR A 156 3.89 -11.13 18.66
C TYR A 156 4.69 -10.15 19.53
N TRP A 157 4.35 -8.87 19.53
CA TRP A 157 5.03 -7.84 20.32
C TRP A 157 4.87 -8.04 21.83
N ALA A 158 3.73 -8.55 22.29
CA ALA A 158 3.52 -8.89 23.69
C ALA A 158 4.38 -10.09 24.12
N SER A 159 4.74 -10.97 23.18
CA SER A 159 5.52 -12.20 23.45
C SER A 159 6.98 -12.08 23.01
N THR A 160 7.44 -10.89 22.59
CA THR A 160 8.81 -10.67 22.12
C THR A 160 9.39 -9.39 22.72
N THR A 161 10.70 -9.37 22.90
CA THR A 161 11.41 -8.17 23.35
C THR A 161 11.87 -7.37 22.13
N PHE A 162 11.64 -6.07 22.16
CA PHE A 162 12.31 -5.17 21.22
C PHE A 162 13.79 -5.11 21.58
N ASP A 163 14.66 -5.41 20.62
CA ASP A 163 16.08 -5.14 20.74
C ASP A 163 16.34 -3.67 20.42
N ALA A 164 17.58 -3.21 20.58
CA ALA A 164 17.97 -1.85 20.18
C ALA A 164 17.97 -1.66 18.64
N SER A 165 17.54 -2.66 17.86
CA SER A 165 17.43 -2.53 16.41
C SER A 165 16.13 -1.82 16.05
N ASP A 166 16.18 -0.94 15.06
CA ASP A 166 15.01 -0.20 14.58
C ASP A 166 14.01 -1.08 13.78
N LEU A 167 14.14 -2.40 13.82
CA LEU A 167 13.40 -3.37 13.03
C LEU A 167 12.06 -3.76 13.66
N LEU A 168 11.05 -3.98 12.82
CA LEU A 168 9.72 -4.42 13.27
C LEU A 168 9.70 -5.85 13.83
N PHE A 169 10.62 -6.68 13.35
CA PHE A 169 10.82 -8.08 13.73
C PHE A 169 12.31 -8.28 14.03
N PRO A 170 12.70 -8.54 15.29
CA PRO A 170 14.11 -8.70 15.66
C PRO A 170 14.77 -9.89 14.95
N GLY A 171 16.08 -9.76 14.70
CA GLY A 171 16.91 -10.74 14.01
C GLY A 171 16.85 -10.71 12.48
N SER A 172 17.57 -11.63 11.83
CA SER A 172 17.64 -11.74 10.37
C SER A 172 16.80 -12.91 9.83
N ASN A 173 16.66 -13.01 8.51
CA ASN A 173 16.07 -14.17 7.81
C ASN A 173 14.64 -14.53 8.26
N GLN A 174 13.78 -13.53 8.45
CA GLN A 174 12.39 -13.71 8.91
C GLN A 174 11.60 -14.73 8.08
N TYR A 175 11.79 -14.72 6.76
CA TYR A 175 11.16 -15.69 5.85
C TYR A 175 11.56 -17.13 6.18
N GLU A 176 12.85 -17.38 6.39
CA GLU A 176 13.37 -18.73 6.65
C GLU A 176 12.98 -19.21 8.05
N ARG A 177 12.96 -18.31 9.04
CA ARG A 177 12.43 -18.61 10.39
C ARG A 177 10.97 -19.05 10.32
N PHE A 178 10.13 -18.26 9.63
CA PHE A 178 8.73 -18.60 9.43
C PHE A 178 8.58 -19.93 8.69
N ARG A 179 9.33 -20.14 7.60
CA ARG A 179 9.32 -21.38 6.82
C ARG A 179 9.65 -22.60 7.68
N LYS A 180 10.69 -22.52 8.52
CA LYS A 180 11.08 -23.62 9.42
C LYS A 180 10.00 -23.92 10.46
N CYS A 181 9.43 -22.91 11.10
CA CYS A 181 8.31 -23.10 12.03
C CYS A 181 7.10 -23.74 11.34
N TRP A 182 6.77 -23.25 10.14
CA TRP A 182 5.70 -23.80 9.30
C TRP A 182 5.95 -25.27 8.93
N GLN A 183 7.17 -25.61 8.49
CA GLN A 183 7.52 -26.99 8.15
C GLN A 183 7.44 -27.92 9.37
N ARG A 184 7.88 -27.47 10.55
CA ARG A 184 7.71 -28.24 11.78
C ARG A 184 6.24 -28.49 12.10
N LEU A 185 5.40 -27.46 11.99
CA LEU A 185 3.95 -27.58 12.22
C LEU A 185 3.30 -28.56 11.24
N LEU A 186 3.64 -28.51 9.95
CA LEU A 186 3.11 -29.46 8.96
C LEU A 186 3.63 -30.90 9.15
N SER A 187 4.73 -31.06 9.87
CA SER A 187 5.33 -32.36 10.17
C SER A 187 4.90 -32.90 11.54
N ASP A 188 4.13 -32.12 12.31
CA ASP A 188 3.51 -32.55 13.55
C ASP A 188 2.52 -33.69 13.27
N GLU A 189 2.46 -34.68 14.17
CA GLU A 189 1.76 -35.93 13.92
C GLU A 189 0.26 -35.71 13.65
N ASP A 190 -0.38 -34.88 14.47
CA ASP A 190 -1.81 -34.59 14.35
C ASP A 190 -2.11 -33.82 13.06
N VAL A 191 -1.27 -32.83 12.73
CA VAL A 191 -1.42 -32.01 11.53
C VAL A 191 -1.17 -32.85 10.27
N ALA A 192 -0.13 -33.68 10.26
CA ALA A 192 0.19 -34.56 9.14
C ALA A 192 -0.90 -35.62 8.92
N ALA A 193 -1.46 -36.18 10.00
CA ALA A 193 -2.60 -37.09 9.93
C ALA A 193 -3.83 -36.41 9.32
N GLU A 194 -4.14 -35.18 9.74
CA GLU A 194 -5.23 -34.39 9.16
C GLU A 194 -5.01 -34.09 7.68
N LEU A 195 -3.80 -33.66 7.29
CA LEU A 195 -3.47 -33.41 5.89
C LEU A 195 -3.67 -34.66 5.05
N LYS A 196 -3.19 -35.81 5.53
CA LYS A 196 -3.37 -37.09 4.86
C LYS A 196 -4.85 -37.46 4.73
N ARG A 197 -5.66 -37.22 5.76
CA ARG A 197 -7.12 -37.42 5.72
C ARG A 197 -7.78 -36.57 4.63
N GLN A 198 -7.29 -35.36 4.41
CA GLN A 198 -7.76 -34.45 3.36
C GLN A 198 -7.11 -34.72 1.99
N GLY A 199 -6.31 -35.79 1.85
CA GLY A 199 -5.62 -36.13 0.60
C GLY A 199 -4.46 -35.20 0.23
N LEU A 200 -3.91 -34.49 1.22
CA LEU A 200 -2.78 -33.56 1.05
C LEU A 200 -1.51 -34.12 1.69
N THR A 201 -0.37 -33.75 1.11
CA THR A 201 0.95 -33.98 1.68
C THR A 201 1.56 -32.65 2.17
N PRO A 202 2.36 -32.65 3.25
CA PRO A 202 3.07 -31.46 3.72
C PRO A 202 3.88 -30.73 2.63
N SER A 203 4.42 -31.46 1.66
CA SER A 203 5.18 -30.93 0.52
C SER A 203 4.36 -30.06 -0.43
N GLU A 204 3.04 -30.23 -0.47
CA GLU A 204 2.16 -29.44 -1.34
C GLU A 204 1.83 -28.06 -0.75
N LEU A 205 2.10 -27.85 0.55
CA LEU A 205 1.80 -26.61 1.26
C LEU A 205 3.06 -25.75 1.49
N GLY A 206 3.35 -24.90 0.51
CA GLY A 206 4.40 -23.89 0.62
C GLY A 206 3.98 -22.63 1.39
N THR A 207 4.96 -21.82 1.80
CA THR A 207 4.72 -20.50 2.42
C THR A 207 3.96 -19.54 1.49
N HIS A 208 4.08 -19.71 0.17
CA HIS A 208 3.30 -18.97 -0.82
C HIS A 208 1.82 -19.39 -0.87
N SER A 209 1.47 -20.59 -0.39
CA SER A 209 0.10 -21.09 -0.38
C SER A 209 -0.82 -20.25 0.48
N MET A 210 -0.34 -19.63 1.56
CA MET A 210 -1.14 -18.69 2.35
C MET A 210 -1.62 -17.50 1.51
N ARG A 211 -0.71 -16.85 0.77
CA ARG A 211 -1.08 -15.70 -0.07
C ARG A 211 -1.97 -16.09 -1.23
N LYS A 212 -1.69 -17.23 -1.87
CA LYS A 212 -2.51 -17.77 -2.96
C LYS A 212 -3.90 -18.14 -2.46
N GLY A 213 -3.99 -18.88 -1.37
CA GLY A 213 -5.24 -19.28 -0.73
C GLY A 213 -6.07 -18.08 -0.29
N SER A 214 -5.47 -17.07 0.35
CA SER A 214 -6.18 -15.84 0.69
C SER A 214 -6.68 -15.08 -0.55
N ALA A 215 -5.90 -15.03 -1.63
CA ALA A 215 -6.32 -14.37 -2.86
C ALA A 215 -7.49 -15.11 -3.54
N THR A 216 -7.41 -16.44 -3.62
CA THR A 216 -8.49 -17.30 -4.11
C THR A 216 -9.73 -17.10 -3.26
N TYR A 217 -9.60 -17.22 -1.93
CA TYR A 217 -10.69 -17.03 -0.99
C TYR A 217 -11.37 -15.67 -1.20
N CYS A 218 -10.62 -14.57 -1.24
CA CYS A 218 -11.18 -13.26 -1.52
C CYS A 218 -11.95 -13.21 -2.83
N SER A 219 -11.46 -13.87 -3.88
CA SER A 219 -12.04 -13.77 -5.23
C SER A 219 -13.24 -14.72 -5.44
N SER A 220 -13.35 -15.79 -4.63
CA SER A 220 -14.32 -16.87 -4.85
C SER A 220 -15.40 -17.00 -3.77
N VAL A 221 -15.30 -16.27 -2.65
CA VAL A 221 -16.18 -16.47 -1.49
C VAL A 221 -17.58 -15.83 -1.63
N SER A 222 -17.74 -14.77 -2.43
CA SER A 222 -19.02 -14.09 -2.65
C SER A 222 -19.09 -13.47 -4.04
N THR A 223 -20.30 -13.21 -4.50
CA THR A 223 -20.59 -12.42 -5.71
C THR A 223 -20.24 -10.93 -5.53
N THR A 224 -20.03 -10.48 -4.29
CA THR A 224 -19.59 -9.12 -3.94
C THR A 224 -18.10 -9.06 -3.58
N CYS A 225 -17.27 -9.94 -4.15
CA CYS A 225 -15.84 -10.02 -3.82
C CYS A 225 -15.06 -8.71 -4.06
N PRO A 226 -13.95 -8.49 -3.33
CA PRO A 226 -13.07 -7.36 -3.59
C PRO A 226 -12.53 -7.38 -5.02
N SER A 227 -12.21 -6.19 -5.56
CA SER A 227 -11.63 -6.10 -6.90
C SER A 227 -10.33 -6.91 -6.99
N SER A 228 -10.12 -7.57 -8.12
CA SER A 228 -8.89 -8.34 -8.39
C SER A 228 -7.64 -7.46 -8.21
N THR A 229 -7.71 -6.19 -8.59
CA THR A 229 -6.68 -5.18 -8.30
C THR A 229 -6.35 -5.11 -6.81
N ALA A 230 -7.35 -4.94 -5.94
CA ALA A 230 -7.12 -4.84 -4.50
C ALA A 230 -6.53 -6.15 -3.94
N VAL A 231 -7.03 -7.31 -4.41
CA VAL A 231 -6.53 -8.63 -4.02
C VAL A 231 -5.06 -8.79 -4.40
N HIS A 232 -4.70 -8.52 -5.66
CA HIS A 232 -3.33 -8.64 -6.16
C HIS A 232 -2.37 -7.68 -5.47
N LEU A 233 -2.78 -6.41 -5.28
CA LEU A 233 -1.96 -5.42 -4.57
C LEU A 233 -1.73 -5.85 -3.11
N ARG A 234 -2.75 -6.39 -2.44
CA ARG A 234 -2.65 -6.92 -1.07
C ARG A 234 -1.79 -8.18 -0.98
N ALA A 235 -1.86 -9.06 -2.00
CA ALA A 235 -1.00 -10.23 -2.12
C ALA A 235 0.46 -9.85 -2.47
N GLY A 236 0.71 -8.59 -2.84
CA GLY A 236 2.01 -8.08 -3.24
C GLY A 236 2.43 -8.58 -4.62
N TRP A 237 1.47 -8.86 -5.49
CA TRP A 237 1.70 -9.30 -6.86
C TRP A 237 1.74 -8.10 -7.81
N SER A 238 2.59 -8.20 -8.83
CA SER A 238 2.59 -7.25 -9.94
C SER A 238 1.33 -7.46 -10.76
N LEU A 239 0.61 -6.38 -11.09
CA LEU A 239 -0.54 -6.45 -12.00
C LEU A 239 -0.10 -6.60 -13.47
N GLY A 240 1.18 -6.32 -13.75
CA GLY A 240 1.75 -6.37 -15.09
C GLY A 240 1.37 -5.18 -15.98
N GLY A 241 2.25 -4.88 -16.94
CA GLY A 241 2.02 -3.97 -18.06
C GLY A 241 1.25 -2.68 -17.75
N VAL A 242 0.17 -2.48 -18.50
CA VAL A 242 -0.72 -1.32 -18.41
C VAL A 242 -1.40 -1.21 -17.04
N GLN A 243 -1.79 -2.34 -16.43
CA GLN A 243 -2.55 -2.34 -15.18
C GLN A 243 -1.76 -1.70 -14.03
N ASN A 244 -0.47 -1.98 -13.89
CA ASN A 244 0.40 -1.34 -12.88
C ASN A 244 0.47 0.20 -12.99
N THR A 245 0.20 0.74 -14.19
CA THR A 245 0.28 2.19 -14.44
C THR A 245 -1.00 2.91 -14.03
N TYR A 246 -2.15 2.28 -14.26
CA TYR A 246 -3.46 2.90 -14.12
C TYR A 246 -4.20 2.48 -12.87
N LEU A 247 -3.99 1.25 -12.40
CA LEU A 247 -4.66 0.69 -11.23
C LEU A 247 -3.76 0.93 -10.01
N ARG A 248 -4.32 1.63 -9.02
CA ARG A 248 -3.60 2.08 -7.83
C ARG A 248 -4.24 1.53 -6.57
N TYR A 249 -3.55 1.72 -5.45
CA TYR A 249 -4.09 1.36 -4.15
C TYR A 249 -5.43 2.08 -3.90
N GLU A 250 -6.46 1.28 -3.66
CA GLU A 250 -7.80 1.74 -3.29
C GLU A 250 -8.01 1.45 -1.80
N ALA A 251 -8.20 2.48 -0.98
CA ALA A 251 -8.34 2.31 0.46
C ALA A 251 -9.52 1.40 0.82
N THR A 252 -10.67 1.62 0.20
CA THR A 252 -11.88 0.81 0.38
C THR A 252 -11.67 -0.62 -0.10
N GLY A 253 -11.10 -0.83 -1.28
CA GLY A 253 -10.80 -2.18 -1.79
C GLY A 253 -9.84 -2.94 -0.87
N ASN A 254 -8.78 -2.28 -0.39
CA ASN A 254 -7.86 -2.86 0.57
C ASN A 254 -8.53 -3.21 1.92
N MET A 255 -9.44 -2.35 2.40
CA MET A 255 -10.23 -2.63 3.61
C MET A 255 -11.14 -3.84 3.40
N HIS A 256 -11.83 -3.91 2.26
CA HIS A 256 -12.66 -5.06 1.87
C HIS A 256 -11.81 -6.35 1.89
N VAL A 257 -10.69 -6.39 1.16
CA VAL A 257 -9.77 -7.54 1.17
C VAL A 257 -9.33 -7.90 2.60
N GLY A 258 -8.92 -6.91 3.40
CA GLY A 258 -8.47 -7.15 4.77
C GLY A 258 -9.55 -7.77 5.66
N ARG A 259 -10.80 -7.31 5.53
CA ARG A 259 -11.96 -7.81 6.27
C ARG A 259 -12.38 -9.21 5.80
N THR A 260 -12.35 -9.46 4.50
CA THR A 260 -12.61 -10.79 3.93
C THR A 260 -11.57 -11.80 4.41
N VAL A 261 -10.27 -11.52 4.31
CA VAL A 261 -9.22 -12.43 4.80
C VAL A 261 -9.28 -12.66 6.31
N ALA A 262 -9.83 -11.70 7.07
CA ALA A 262 -10.08 -11.84 8.50
C ALA A 262 -11.32 -12.71 8.83
N GLY A 263 -12.04 -13.21 7.82
CA GLY A 263 -13.22 -14.06 7.98
C GLY A 263 -14.46 -13.31 8.44
N LEU A 264 -14.51 -11.98 8.29
CA LEU A 264 -15.70 -11.21 8.67
C LEU A 264 -16.89 -11.52 7.73
N PRO A 265 -18.12 -11.57 8.25
CA PRO A 265 -19.30 -11.94 7.47
C PRO A 265 -19.65 -10.83 6.47
N MET A 266 -19.31 -11.00 5.19
CA MET A 266 -19.48 -9.99 4.13
C MET A 266 -20.94 -9.55 3.94
N GLU A 267 -21.88 -10.45 4.19
CA GLU A 267 -23.32 -10.19 4.03
C GLU A 267 -23.96 -9.54 5.27
N SER A 268 -23.16 -9.26 6.31
CA SER A 268 -23.63 -8.59 7.52
C SER A 268 -23.25 -7.12 7.50
N TYR A 269 -24.09 -6.25 8.06
CA TYR A 269 -23.70 -4.86 8.33
C TYR A 269 -22.46 -4.77 9.24
N LYS A 270 -22.24 -5.80 10.08
CA LYS A 270 -21.05 -5.94 10.93
C LYS A 270 -19.75 -6.10 10.15
N PHE A 271 -19.83 -6.36 8.84
CA PHE A 271 -18.65 -6.34 7.97
C PHE A 271 -17.95 -4.99 8.02
N SER A 272 -18.67 -3.89 8.25
CA SER A 272 -18.14 -2.52 8.27
C SER A 272 -17.61 -2.07 9.63
N THR A 273 -17.79 -2.85 10.69
CA THR A 273 -17.39 -2.51 12.08
C THR A 273 -15.92 -2.11 12.15
N LEU A 274 -15.59 -1.01 12.81
CA LEU A 274 -14.18 -0.61 12.96
C LEU A 274 -13.41 -1.65 13.80
N PRO A 275 -12.08 -1.79 13.58
CA PRO A 275 -11.27 -2.61 14.49
C PRO A 275 -11.34 -2.02 15.91
N PRO A 276 -11.16 -2.84 16.96
CA PRO A 276 -11.08 -2.36 18.33
C PRO A 276 -10.05 -1.25 18.46
N HIS A 277 -10.46 -0.15 19.09
CA HIS A 277 -9.62 1.02 19.30
C HIS A 277 -10.09 1.79 20.54
N PHE A 278 -9.17 2.57 21.11
CA PHE A 278 -9.48 3.52 22.17
C PHE A 278 -10.00 4.82 21.56
N GLY A 279 -10.97 5.44 22.22
CA GLY A 279 -11.51 6.73 21.78
C GLY A 279 -10.50 7.88 21.94
N GLU A 280 -9.68 7.82 22.99
CA GLU A 280 -8.65 8.80 23.30
C GLU A 280 -7.37 8.08 23.79
N SER A 281 -6.21 8.70 23.58
CA SER A 281 -4.92 8.20 24.07
C SER A 281 -4.57 8.86 25.41
N ASP A 282 -5.22 8.39 26.47
CA ASP A 282 -5.03 8.88 27.84
C ASP A 282 -3.82 8.21 28.51
N GLU A 283 -3.52 8.59 29.76
CA GLU A 283 -2.38 7.99 30.48
C GLU A 283 -2.58 6.51 30.82
N ILE A 284 -3.82 6.00 30.85
CA ILE A 284 -4.10 4.58 31.08
C ILE A 284 -3.69 3.79 29.83
N VAL A 285 -4.09 4.24 28.64
CA VAL A 285 -3.71 3.65 27.35
C VAL A 285 -2.20 3.70 27.16
N LYS A 286 -1.56 4.87 27.36
CA LYS A 286 -0.11 5.00 27.22
C LYS A 286 0.65 4.14 28.22
N ARG A 287 0.20 4.08 29.47
CA ARG A 287 0.77 3.16 30.47
C ARG A 287 0.62 1.72 30.01
N GLY A 288 -0.55 1.35 29.50
CA GLY A 288 -0.79 0.00 28.99
C GLY A 288 0.12 -0.36 27.82
N VAL A 289 0.35 0.56 26.88
CA VAL A 289 1.29 0.36 25.77
C VAL A 289 2.71 0.15 26.29
N ARG A 290 3.18 0.99 27.23
CA ARG A 290 4.51 0.86 27.84
C ARG A 290 4.72 -0.47 28.55
N LEU A 291 3.69 -0.96 29.24
CA LEU A 291 3.74 -2.22 29.99
C LEU A 291 3.65 -3.45 29.07
N MET A 292 2.79 -3.41 28.06
CA MET A 292 2.59 -4.54 27.15
C MET A 292 3.68 -4.69 26.09
N PHE A 293 4.32 -3.58 25.72
CA PHE A 293 5.32 -3.54 24.66
C PHE A 293 6.59 -2.82 25.15
N PRO A 294 7.32 -3.42 26.12
CA PRO A 294 8.51 -2.79 26.68
C PRO A 294 9.60 -2.61 25.62
N GLY A 295 10.18 -1.41 25.54
CA GLY A 295 11.21 -1.08 24.55
C GLY A 295 10.68 -0.73 23.16
N LEU A 296 9.36 -0.63 22.97
CA LEU A 296 8.76 -0.22 21.71
C LEU A 296 9.23 1.21 21.32
N PRO A 297 9.71 1.42 20.07
CA PRO A 297 10.03 2.75 19.56
C PRO A 297 8.80 3.68 19.56
N GLN A 298 8.96 4.93 19.99
CA GLN A 298 7.87 5.92 20.09
C GLN A 298 7.10 6.12 18.77
N ARG A 299 7.78 6.01 17.62
CA ARG A 299 7.14 6.09 16.29
C ARG A 299 6.09 5.01 16.02
N LEU A 300 6.09 3.92 16.79
CA LEU A 300 5.14 2.81 16.69
C LEU A 300 4.02 2.87 17.73
N GLU A 301 4.03 3.85 18.64
CA GLU A 301 3.07 3.98 19.75
C GLU A 301 1.62 3.95 19.25
N PHE A 302 1.31 4.71 18.19
CA PHE A 302 -0.02 4.72 17.57
C PHE A 302 -0.48 3.34 17.09
N ILE A 303 0.43 2.49 16.60
CA ILE A 303 0.10 1.14 16.14
C ILE A 303 -0.09 0.21 17.33
N ALA A 304 0.74 0.41 18.37
CA ALA A 304 0.67 -0.35 19.60
C ALA A 304 -0.60 -0.09 20.38
N GLU A 305 -1.16 1.12 20.36
CA GLU A 305 -2.50 1.41 20.91
C GLU A 305 -3.56 0.49 20.28
N TYR A 306 -3.57 0.36 18.96
CA TYR A 306 -4.50 -0.57 18.29
C TYR A 306 -4.20 -2.04 18.58
N CYS A 307 -2.93 -2.40 18.78
CA CYS A 307 -2.56 -3.76 19.18
C CYS A 307 -3.06 -4.06 20.59
N LEU A 308 -2.88 -3.12 21.53
CA LEU A 308 -3.38 -3.19 22.89
C LEU A 308 -4.91 -3.28 22.92
N ALA A 309 -5.60 -2.42 22.17
CA ALA A 309 -7.05 -2.46 22.06
C ALA A 309 -7.54 -3.81 21.48
N SER A 310 -6.84 -4.34 20.47
CA SER A 310 -7.17 -5.65 19.90
C SER A 310 -6.97 -6.77 20.92
N LEU A 311 -5.84 -6.79 21.64
CA LEU A 311 -5.57 -7.80 22.68
C LEU A 311 -6.60 -7.75 23.81
N THR A 312 -6.94 -6.55 24.26
CA THR A 312 -7.90 -6.30 25.33
C THR A 312 -9.30 -6.75 24.90
N PHE A 313 -9.75 -6.35 23.71
CA PHE A 313 -11.06 -6.77 23.16
C PHE A 313 -11.17 -8.29 22.98
N HIS A 314 -10.07 -8.94 22.56
CA HIS A 314 -10.05 -10.38 22.32
C HIS A 314 -9.58 -11.21 23.53
N HIS A 315 -9.41 -10.61 24.71
CA HIS A 315 -8.82 -11.27 25.87
C HIS A 315 -9.50 -12.61 26.19
N SER A 316 -10.83 -12.64 26.32
CA SER A 316 -11.59 -13.85 26.63
C SER A 316 -11.43 -14.95 25.56
N CYS A 317 -11.44 -14.56 24.29
CA CYS A 317 -11.24 -15.48 23.16
C CYS A 317 -9.80 -16.04 23.15
N LEU A 318 -8.80 -15.23 23.46
CA LEU A 318 -7.41 -15.67 23.53
C LEU A 318 -7.21 -16.64 24.70
N THR A 319 -7.80 -16.37 25.86
CA THR A 319 -7.74 -17.25 27.03
C THR A 319 -8.38 -18.62 26.78
N SER A 320 -9.47 -18.68 26.01
CA SER A 320 -10.11 -19.95 25.66
C SER A 320 -9.41 -20.71 24.52
N SER A 321 -8.71 -20.00 23.63
CA SER A 321 -8.20 -20.58 22.37
C SER A 321 -6.71 -20.92 22.41
N LEU A 322 -5.92 -20.23 23.23
CA LEU A 322 -4.48 -20.46 23.34
C LEU A 322 -4.15 -21.46 24.44
N SER A 323 -3.05 -22.21 24.26
CA SER A 323 -2.52 -23.09 25.31
C SER A 323 -2.20 -22.29 26.57
N SER A 324 -2.54 -22.80 27.75
CA SER A 324 -2.23 -22.16 29.04
C SER A 324 -0.75 -21.83 29.26
N LYS A 325 0.15 -22.44 28.50
CA LYS A 325 1.61 -22.17 28.51
C LYS A 325 2.03 -21.04 27.56
N HIS A 326 1.09 -20.40 26.87
CA HIS A 326 1.42 -19.38 25.87
C HIS A 326 2.04 -18.13 26.56
N PRO A 327 3.18 -17.60 26.06
CA PRO A 327 3.88 -16.49 26.73
C PRO A 327 3.06 -15.22 26.94
N VAL A 328 2.07 -14.96 26.07
CA VAL A 328 1.15 -13.82 26.23
C VAL A 328 0.47 -13.81 27.61
N PHE A 329 0.23 -14.96 28.23
CA PHE A 329 -0.39 -15.01 29.54
C PHE A 329 0.51 -14.47 30.64
N LEU A 330 1.83 -14.36 30.43
CA LEU A 330 2.75 -13.73 31.38
C LEU A 330 2.75 -12.20 31.29
N THR A 331 2.02 -11.63 30.34
CA THR A 331 2.05 -10.18 30.08
C THR A 331 1.08 -9.44 31.00
N PRO A 332 1.34 -8.15 31.32
CA PRO A 332 0.56 -7.39 32.30
C PRO A 332 -0.96 -7.39 32.05
N LEU A 333 -1.40 -7.32 30.79
CA LEU A 333 -2.83 -7.32 30.44
C LEU A 333 -3.55 -8.61 30.87
N PHE A 334 -2.86 -9.75 30.90
CA PHE A 334 -3.44 -11.06 31.27
C PHE A 334 -3.19 -11.43 32.74
N GLN A 335 -2.41 -10.62 33.46
CA GLN A 335 -2.08 -10.83 34.87
C GLN A 335 -2.76 -9.81 35.79
N ASP A 336 -3.06 -8.60 35.30
CA ASP A 336 -3.69 -7.52 36.05
C ASP A 336 -5.13 -7.32 35.58
N ALA A 337 -6.07 -7.86 36.36
CA ALA A 337 -7.51 -7.73 36.09
C ALA A 337 -8.00 -6.28 36.17
N ALA A 338 -7.39 -5.43 37.00
CA ALA A 338 -7.78 -4.03 37.10
C ALA A 338 -7.37 -3.27 35.84
N MET A 339 -6.15 -3.49 35.34
CA MET A 339 -5.69 -2.95 34.07
C MET A 339 -6.56 -3.40 32.90
N LEU A 340 -6.92 -4.69 32.85
CA LEU A 340 -7.82 -5.23 31.82
C LEU A 340 -9.18 -4.53 31.86
N SER A 341 -9.80 -4.41 33.04
CA SER A 341 -11.08 -3.73 33.20
C SER A 341 -11.02 -2.26 32.76
N SER A 342 -10.03 -1.50 33.23
CA SER A 342 -9.87 -0.10 32.86
C SER A 342 -9.66 0.11 31.36
N LEU A 343 -8.89 -0.76 30.70
CA LEU A 343 -8.70 -0.67 29.25
C LEU A 343 -9.96 -1.11 28.49
N ALA A 344 -10.65 -2.15 28.95
CA ALA A 344 -11.86 -2.67 28.30
C ALA A 344 -12.98 -1.62 28.27
N GLU A 345 -13.15 -0.84 29.33
CA GLU A 345 -14.13 0.26 29.41
C GLU A 345 -13.89 1.36 28.37
N GLN A 346 -12.65 1.53 27.90
CA GLN A 346 -12.29 2.56 26.93
C GLN A 346 -12.39 2.11 25.47
N ILE A 347 -12.64 0.82 25.21
CA ILE A 347 -12.70 0.28 23.85
C ILE A 347 -14.03 0.62 23.22
N ARG A 348 -13.95 1.22 22.02
CA ARG A 348 -15.12 1.50 21.18
C ARG A 348 -15.15 0.55 20.00
N PRO A 349 -15.96 -0.52 20.03
CA PRO A 349 -16.35 -1.21 18.82
C PRO A 349 -17.43 -0.35 18.15
N GLU A 350 -17.04 0.68 17.39
CA GLU A 350 -18.02 1.46 16.64
C GLU A 350 -18.65 0.55 15.56
N ASP A 351 -19.92 0.21 15.76
CA ASP A 351 -20.81 -0.19 14.68
C ASP A 351 -20.79 0.96 13.68
N GLY A 352 -20.46 0.67 12.43
CA GLY A 352 -20.42 1.70 11.39
C GLY A 352 -21.76 2.42 11.38
N SER A 353 -21.79 3.64 11.93
CA SER A 353 -22.95 4.52 11.96
C SER A 353 -23.62 4.53 10.58
N SER A 354 -24.93 4.70 10.52
CA SER A 354 -25.68 4.89 9.27
C SER A 354 -25.12 6.05 8.41
N ASP A 355 -24.33 6.94 9.02
CA ASP A 355 -23.60 8.05 8.40
C ASP A 355 -22.24 7.64 7.80
N THR A 356 -21.73 6.45 8.15
CA THR A 356 -20.53 5.82 7.57
C THR A 356 -20.88 4.85 6.43
N ARG A 357 -21.77 5.27 5.53
CA ARG A 357 -21.68 4.75 4.15
C ARG A 357 -20.25 4.96 3.69
N PHE A 358 -19.68 3.99 2.96
CA PHE A 358 -18.35 4.09 2.34
C PHE A 358 -18.00 5.53 2.04
N ARG A 359 -17.00 6.08 2.75
CA ARG A 359 -16.60 7.48 2.60
C ARG A 359 -16.46 7.76 1.11
N LEU A 360 -17.37 8.59 0.58
CA LEU A 360 -17.40 8.93 -0.83
C LEU A 360 -16.05 9.56 -1.19
N LEU A 361 -15.44 9.13 -2.30
CA LEU A 361 -14.19 9.69 -2.79
C LEU A 361 -14.29 11.21 -2.83
N GLU A 362 -13.46 11.91 -2.07
CA GLU A 362 -13.41 13.37 -2.02
C GLU A 362 -12.34 13.92 -2.97
N GLY A 363 -12.39 15.22 -3.26
CA GLY A 363 -11.37 15.87 -4.09
C GLY A 363 -9.95 15.64 -3.55
N ARG A 364 -9.75 15.63 -2.23
CA ARG A 364 -8.43 15.33 -1.63
C ARG A 364 -7.91 13.92 -1.91
N ASP A 365 -8.79 12.98 -2.23
CA ASP A 365 -8.43 11.60 -2.57
C ASP A 365 -8.01 11.48 -4.05
N MET A 366 -8.27 12.49 -4.87
CA MET A 366 -7.88 12.51 -6.28
C MET A 366 -6.44 13.02 -6.45
N PRO A 367 -5.60 12.31 -7.22
CA PRO A 367 -4.15 12.54 -7.25
C PRO A 367 -3.75 13.83 -7.98
N ASN A 368 -4.69 14.52 -8.64
CA ASN A 368 -4.42 15.80 -9.28
C ASN A 368 -5.69 16.65 -9.47
N ARG A 369 -5.47 17.96 -9.64
CA ARG A 369 -6.52 18.98 -9.80
C ARG A 369 -7.52 18.73 -10.94
N LYS A 370 -7.13 17.98 -11.98
CA LYS A 370 -8.01 17.66 -13.12
C LYS A 370 -9.01 16.56 -12.76
N LEU A 371 -8.56 15.55 -12.01
CA LEU A 371 -9.43 14.49 -11.49
C LEU A 371 -10.30 15.00 -10.34
N GLN A 372 -9.78 15.94 -9.54
CA GLN A 372 -10.59 16.70 -8.57
C GLN A 372 -11.74 17.41 -9.24
N LYS A 373 -11.45 18.20 -10.28
CA LYS A 373 -12.47 18.90 -11.06
C LYS A 373 -13.48 17.93 -11.68
N ARG A 374 -13.03 16.85 -12.32
CA ARG A 374 -13.93 15.83 -12.89
C ARG A 374 -14.84 15.17 -11.85
N LEU A 375 -14.31 14.87 -10.67
CA LEU A 375 -15.10 14.32 -9.58
C LEU A 375 -16.13 15.32 -9.05
N SER A 376 -15.77 16.61 -8.98
CA SER A 376 -16.71 17.70 -8.66
C SER A 376 -17.79 17.86 -9.72
N ASP A 377 -17.42 17.84 -11.00
CA ASP A 377 -18.36 17.94 -12.13
C ASP A 377 -19.33 16.75 -12.14
N LEU A 378 -18.83 15.53 -11.91
CA LEU A 378 -19.67 14.33 -11.79
C LEU A 378 -20.61 14.41 -10.60
N ARG A 379 -20.15 14.87 -9.43
CA ARG A 379 -21.01 15.08 -8.25
C ARG A 379 -22.09 16.12 -8.52
N TYR A 380 -21.75 17.20 -9.21
CA TYR A 380 -22.71 18.24 -9.59
C TYR A 380 -23.82 17.66 -10.48
N VAL A 381 -23.43 16.90 -11.51
CA VAL A 381 -24.38 16.22 -12.41
C VAL A 381 -25.24 15.20 -11.64
N MET A 382 -24.63 14.37 -10.80
CA MET A 382 -25.37 13.39 -9.99
C MET A 382 -26.35 14.06 -9.03
N SER A 383 -25.98 15.18 -8.40
CA SER A 383 -26.90 15.92 -7.53
C SER A 383 -28.11 16.49 -8.28
N HIS A 384 -27.96 16.84 -9.56
CA HIS A 384 -29.08 17.27 -10.40
C HIS A 384 -29.97 16.08 -10.79
N ILE A 385 -29.36 14.95 -11.15
CA ILE A 385 -30.08 13.71 -11.47
C ILE A 385 -30.86 13.20 -10.26
N GLU A 386 -30.25 13.22 -9.08
CA GLU A 386 -30.91 12.82 -7.82
C GLU A 386 -32.07 13.73 -7.46
N LYS A 387 -31.92 15.05 -7.63
CA LYS A 387 -33.01 16.01 -7.42
C LYS A 387 -34.17 15.80 -8.40
N ASP A 388 -33.87 15.59 -9.68
CA ASP A 388 -34.88 15.35 -10.73
C ASP A 388 -35.58 13.99 -10.58
N ALA A 389 -34.89 13.00 -10.01
CA ALA A 389 -35.51 11.71 -9.73
C ALA A 389 -36.31 11.69 -8.43
N ALA A 390 -35.90 12.46 -7.43
CA ALA A 390 -36.66 12.67 -6.21
C ALA A 390 -37.97 13.42 -6.47
N SER A 391 -37.98 14.39 -7.39
CA SER A 391 -39.20 15.09 -7.80
C SER A 391 -40.19 14.23 -8.60
N LYS A 392 -39.74 13.08 -9.13
CA LYS A 392 -40.53 12.14 -9.95
C LYS A 392 -40.84 10.82 -9.23
N ASP A 393 -40.60 10.74 -7.92
CA ASP A 393 -40.78 9.56 -7.07
C ASP A 393 -40.07 8.29 -7.59
N ALA A 394 -38.98 8.48 -8.36
CA ALA A 394 -38.24 7.41 -9.03
C ALA A 394 -37.02 6.91 -8.21
N LEU A 395 -36.91 7.32 -6.93
CA LEU A 395 -35.76 7.04 -6.05
C LEU A 395 -35.48 5.54 -5.87
N ILE A 396 -36.51 4.69 -5.90
CA ILE A 396 -36.38 3.22 -5.81
C ILE A 396 -35.73 2.66 -7.08
N THR A 397 -36.09 3.18 -8.26
CA THR A 397 -35.50 2.85 -9.55
C THR A 397 -34.06 3.35 -9.66
N LEU A 398 -33.75 4.50 -9.04
CA LEU A 398 -32.41 5.09 -9.06
C LEU A 398 -31.41 4.39 -8.13
N LYS A 399 -31.85 3.87 -6.98
CA LYS A 399 -31.02 2.98 -6.14
C LYS A 399 -30.65 1.68 -6.88
N LYS A 400 -31.57 1.13 -7.68
CA LYS A 400 -31.28 -0.02 -8.57
C LYS A 400 -30.36 0.39 -9.74
N LEU A 401 -30.54 1.57 -10.32
CA LEU A 401 -29.66 2.11 -11.37
C LEU A 401 -28.25 2.42 -10.86
N HIS A 402 -28.08 2.91 -9.62
CA HIS A 402 -26.76 3.22 -9.06
C HIS A 402 -25.89 1.96 -8.88
N MET A 403 -26.52 0.80 -8.65
CA MET A 403 -25.87 -0.51 -8.71
C MET A 403 -25.57 -0.95 -10.15
N SER A 404 -26.48 -0.73 -11.10
CA SER A 404 -26.26 -1.05 -12.53
C SER A 404 -25.33 -0.09 -13.27
N PHE A 405 -25.16 1.16 -12.84
CA PHE A 405 -24.36 2.15 -13.57
C PHE A 405 -22.84 2.00 -13.34
N SER A 406 -22.43 1.27 -12.29
CA SER A 406 -21.06 0.74 -12.20
C SER A 406 -20.79 -0.20 -13.39
N THR A 407 -21.80 -0.95 -13.82
CA THR A 407 -21.79 -1.81 -15.01
C THR A 407 -21.92 -1.00 -16.31
N VAL A 408 -22.69 0.10 -16.34
CA VAL A 408 -22.81 0.99 -17.52
C VAL A 408 -21.53 1.79 -17.78
N LEU A 409 -20.77 2.18 -16.76
CA LEU A 409 -19.44 2.78 -16.94
C LEU A 409 -18.44 1.80 -17.58
N ILE A 410 -18.55 0.50 -17.26
CA ILE A 410 -17.80 -0.58 -17.92
C ILE A 410 -18.31 -0.78 -19.36
N ALA A 411 -19.63 -0.76 -19.58
CA ALA A 411 -20.24 -0.89 -20.91
C ALA A 411 -19.95 0.29 -21.84
N LEU A 412 -19.91 1.53 -21.33
CA LEU A 412 -19.53 2.73 -22.10
C LEU A 412 -18.03 2.74 -22.43
N GLN A 413 -17.21 2.08 -21.63
CA GLN A 413 -15.79 1.86 -21.92
C GLN A 413 -15.59 0.77 -23.00
N TRP A 414 -16.52 -0.20 -23.10
CA TRP A 414 -16.63 -1.18 -24.19
C TRP A 414 -17.19 -0.58 -25.50
N ILE A 415 -18.26 0.23 -25.43
CA ILE A 415 -18.86 0.90 -26.60
C ILE A 415 -17.88 1.90 -27.24
N ARG A 416 -16.99 2.51 -26.45
CA ARG A 416 -15.89 3.34 -26.98
C ARG A 416 -14.80 2.57 -27.73
N GLN A 417 -14.75 1.24 -27.61
CA GLN A 417 -13.89 0.40 -28.46
C GLN A 417 -14.59 -0.09 -29.75
N LEU A 418 -15.89 0.15 -29.90
CA LEU A 418 -16.70 -0.42 -31.00
C LEU A 418 -17.11 0.59 -32.10
N HIS A 419 -16.49 1.77 -32.16
CA HIS A 419 -16.67 2.69 -33.31
C HIS A 419 -15.34 3.32 -33.74
N ILE A 420 -14.63 2.61 -34.62
CA ILE A 420 -14.30 2.99 -36.00
C ILE A 420 -13.39 1.88 -36.55
N ARG A 421 -13.99 0.96 -37.29
CA ARG A 421 -13.51 0.53 -38.60
C ARG A 421 -14.75 0.29 -39.44
N GLU A 422 -15.00 1.19 -40.38
CA GLU A 422 -15.96 0.94 -41.43
C GLU A 422 -15.61 -0.38 -42.12
N ASN A 423 -16.61 -1.24 -42.21
CA ASN A 423 -16.74 -2.36 -43.15
C ASN A 423 -15.66 -3.46 -43.09
N ASN A 424 -15.77 -4.34 -42.09
CA ASN A 424 -15.88 -5.81 -42.27
C ASN A 424 -15.68 -6.51 -40.93
N VAL A 425 -16.69 -7.28 -40.49
CA VAL A 425 -16.61 -8.15 -39.32
C VAL A 425 -16.00 -9.48 -39.73
N VAL A 426 -14.83 -9.82 -39.18
CA VAL A 426 -14.38 -11.22 -39.08
C VAL A 426 -13.98 -11.47 -37.63
N VAL A 427 -14.63 -12.46 -37.03
CA VAL A 427 -14.42 -12.91 -35.66
C VAL A 427 -13.10 -13.67 -35.56
N ASN A 428 -12.28 -13.33 -34.56
CA ASN A 428 -11.46 -14.28 -33.83
C ASN A 428 -11.32 -13.82 -32.38
#